data_AF-A0A350IX44-F1
#
_entry.id   AF-A0A350IX44-F1
#
_cell.length_a   1.000
_cell.length_b   1.000
_cell.length_c   1.000
_cell.angle_alpha   90.00
_cell.angle_beta   90.00
_cell.angle_gamma   90.00
#
_symmetry.space_group_name_H-M   'P 1'
#
loop_
_entity.id
_entity.type
_entity.pdbx_description
1 polymer ?
#
loop_
_entity_poly.entity_id
_entity_poly.type
_entity_poly.pdbx_seq_one_letter_code
_entity_poly.pdbx_strand_id
1 'polypeptide(L)'
;MYYSDNIAVDRSRLTDYDFIRTRLFLRLINPRINRTSYMNSPYTSFLDLKIVYHIMIKETVDKVASVRVDNHLFDQYGVSLETLHADALKGSVKMFPSRILPVSSMLNHADEEKGWKEDPAIICITNTDGMYGATSIVYPDTLKTIAEKVNANLYIIPSSVDECIAVTDSDNIIPGKIKDLLNDVNRTLLRSDQRLSDHLYYYDRRSDQLMSMT
;
A
#
# COMPACT_ATOMS: atom_id res chain seq x y z
N MET A 1 3.43 3.05 24.57
CA MET A 1 3.01 1.83 25.31
C MET A 1 3.20 0.64 24.39
N TYR A 2 4.22 -0.18 24.65
CA TYR A 2 4.46 -1.41 23.92
C TYR A 2 3.59 -2.52 24.53
N TYR A 3 2.59 -2.99 23.80
CA TYR A 3 1.90 -4.22 24.16
C TYR A 3 2.78 -5.39 23.72
N SER A 4 3.46 -5.99 24.70
CA SER A 4 4.08 -7.30 24.59
C SER A 4 3.01 -8.37 24.81
N ASP A 5 2.24 -8.67 23.76
CA ASP A 5 1.53 -9.94 23.70
C ASP A 5 2.50 -10.99 23.14
N ASN A 6 3.05 -11.80 24.04
CA ASN A 6 3.79 -13.00 23.69
C ASN A 6 2.83 -14.02 23.06
N ILE A 7 2.50 -13.82 21.79
CA ILE A 7 2.02 -14.90 20.94
C ILE A 7 3.22 -15.83 20.77
N ALA A 8 3.18 -16.99 21.41
CA ALA A 8 4.13 -18.07 21.19
C ALA A 8 3.92 -18.59 19.75
N VAL A 9 4.43 -17.84 18.77
CA VAL A 9 4.54 -18.32 17.40
C VAL A 9 5.60 -19.40 17.43
N ASP A 10 5.22 -20.61 17.02
CA ASP A 10 6.16 -21.70 16.87
C ASP A 10 7.24 -21.27 15.87
N ARG A 11 8.42 -20.95 16.41
CA ARG A 11 9.54 -20.37 15.69
C ARG A 11 9.99 -21.29 14.55
N SER A 12 9.80 -22.61 14.71
CA SER A 12 10.10 -23.61 13.68
C SER A 12 9.27 -23.44 12.42
N ARG A 13 8.02 -22.96 12.54
CA ARG A 13 7.13 -22.72 11.40
C ARG A 13 7.50 -21.44 10.65
N LEU A 14 8.08 -20.45 11.32
CA LEU A 14 8.50 -19.21 10.66
C LEU A 14 9.74 -19.38 9.79
N THR A 15 10.54 -20.42 10.04
CA THR A 15 11.72 -20.77 9.24
C THR A 15 11.40 -21.73 8.08
N ASP A 16 10.20 -22.30 8.05
CA ASP A 16 9.73 -23.17 6.96
C ASP A 16 9.15 -22.33 5.81
N TYR A 17 9.89 -22.22 4.70
CA TYR A 17 9.48 -21.42 3.55
C TYR A 17 8.16 -21.91 2.92
N ASP A 18 7.98 -23.22 2.81
CA ASP A 18 6.78 -23.80 2.18
C ASP A 18 5.52 -23.50 2.99
N PHE A 19 5.68 -23.41 4.32
CA PHE A 19 4.60 -22.97 5.20
C PHE A 19 4.31 -21.48 5.04
N ILE A 20 5.33 -20.62 5.10
CA ILE A 20 5.15 -19.16 5.14
C ILE A 20 4.82 -18.55 3.79
N ARG A 21 5.18 -19.17 2.65
CA ARG A 21 4.97 -18.57 1.31
C ARG A 21 3.51 -18.25 0.99
N THR A 22 2.57 -18.97 1.59
CA THR A 22 1.12 -18.72 1.43
C THR A 22 0.57 -17.64 2.37
N ARG A 23 1.41 -17.15 3.29
CA ARG A 23 1.11 -16.16 4.33
C ARG A 23 1.94 -14.89 4.19
N LEU A 24 2.80 -14.84 3.17
CA LEU A 24 3.59 -13.66 2.86
C LEU A 24 2.69 -12.57 2.27
N PHE A 25 2.97 -11.33 2.65
CA PHE A 25 2.36 -10.16 2.06
C PHE A 25 3.31 -8.97 2.06
N LEU A 26 2.99 -8.01 1.20
CA LEU A 26 3.74 -6.80 0.96
C LEU A 26 3.28 -5.69 1.91
N ARG A 27 4.20 -4.79 2.24
CA ARG A 27 3.89 -3.48 2.81
C ARG A 27 4.74 -2.42 2.13
N LEU A 28 4.15 -1.27 1.84
CA LEU A 28 4.91 -0.06 1.51
C LEU A 28 5.41 0.64 2.78
N ILE A 29 6.65 1.13 2.73
CA ILE A 29 7.25 1.93 3.79
C ILE A 29 7.98 3.14 3.22
N ASN A 30 8.07 4.20 4.04
CA ASN A 30 8.93 5.34 3.76
C ASN A 30 10.36 5.04 4.26
N PRO A 31 11.36 4.94 3.37
CA PRO A 31 12.73 4.61 3.78
C PRO A 31 13.41 5.70 4.61
N ARG A 32 12.94 6.96 4.56
CA ARG A 32 13.49 8.08 5.36
C ARG A 32 12.98 8.02 6.79
N ILE A 33 11.70 7.70 6.98
CA ILE A 33 11.06 7.65 8.30
C ILE A 33 11.40 6.34 9.00
N ASN A 34 11.30 5.21 8.29
CA ASN A 34 11.48 3.88 8.86
C ASN A 34 12.92 3.37 8.78
N ARG A 35 13.88 4.30 8.65
CA ARG A 35 15.27 4.02 8.27
C ARG A 35 15.93 2.99 9.18
N THR A 36 15.78 3.12 10.49
CA THR A 36 16.38 2.22 11.49
C THR A 36 15.65 0.89 11.61
N SER A 37 14.32 0.91 11.64
CA SER A 37 13.53 -0.31 11.82
C SER A 37 13.83 -1.33 10.74
N TYR A 38 13.87 -0.94 9.45
CA TYR A 38 13.98 -1.86 8.32
C TYR A 38 15.39 -1.95 7.71
N MET A 39 16.45 -1.53 8.41
CA MET A 39 17.83 -1.65 7.89
C MET A 39 18.21 -3.10 7.58
N ASN A 40 17.65 -4.05 8.33
CA ASN A 40 18.01 -5.47 8.25
C ASN A 40 16.89 -6.31 7.61
N SER A 41 16.27 -5.83 6.54
CA SER A 41 15.19 -6.55 5.86
C SER A 41 15.38 -6.52 4.34
N PRO A 42 15.05 -7.61 3.63
CA PRO A 42 14.99 -7.58 2.18
C PRO A 42 13.90 -6.60 1.73
N TYR A 43 14.15 -5.94 0.59
CA TYR A 43 13.20 -4.99 0.02
C TYR A 43 13.29 -4.95 -1.51
N THR A 44 12.17 -4.61 -2.15
CA THR A 44 12.14 -4.14 -3.54
C THR A 44 11.95 -2.63 -3.56
N SER A 45 12.67 -1.92 -4.43
CA SER A 45 12.47 -0.49 -4.64
C SER A 45 11.15 -0.22 -5.36
N PHE A 46 10.40 0.78 -4.91
CA PHE A 46 9.16 1.22 -5.57
C PHE A 46 9.10 2.75 -5.55
N LEU A 47 9.49 3.38 -6.66
CA LEU A 47 9.69 4.83 -6.74
C LEU A 47 10.62 5.30 -5.60
N ASP A 48 10.19 6.25 -4.76
CA ASP A 48 10.90 6.70 -3.56
C ASP A 48 10.54 5.93 -2.28
N LEU A 49 9.66 4.93 -2.38
CA LEU A 49 9.29 4.00 -1.31
C LEU A 49 10.05 2.67 -1.40
N LYS A 50 9.85 1.84 -0.38
CA LYS A 50 10.30 0.44 -0.39
C LYS A 50 9.13 -0.49 -0.13
N ILE A 51 9.13 -1.61 -0.83
CA ILE A 51 8.28 -2.76 -0.56
C ILE A 51 9.05 -3.69 0.37
N VAL A 52 8.45 -4.03 1.50
CA VAL A 52 8.98 -4.98 2.49
C VAL A 52 8.01 -6.12 2.72
N TYR A 53 8.51 -7.22 3.28
CA TYR A 53 7.78 -8.49 3.34
C TYR A 53 7.43 -8.85 4.78
N HIS A 54 6.19 -9.29 4.96
CA HIS A 54 5.64 -9.67 6.25
C HIS A 54 4.96 -11.04 6.14
N ILE A 55 5.00 -11.79 7.24
CA ILE A 55 4.35 -13.09 7.40
C ILE A 55 3.13 -12.88 8.29
N MET A 56 1.97 -13.29 7.82
CA MET A 56 0.76 -13.28 8.63
C MET A 56 0.80 -14.39 9.69
N ILE A 57 0.63 -13.99 10.96
CA ILE A 57 0.58 -14.90 12.11
C ILE A 57 -0.87 -15.21 12.48
N LYS A 58 -1.67 -14.15 12.64
CA LYS A 58 -3.07 -14.23 13.03
C LYS A 58 -3.83 -13.02 12.50
N GLU A 59 -5.05 -13.29 12.04
CA GLU A 59 -6.06 -12.29 11.76
C GLU A 59 -6.87 -12.07 13.05
N THR A 60 -6.93 -10.84 13.53
CA THR A 60 -7.88 -10.45 14.59
C THR A 60 -8.79 -9.38 14.03
N VAL A 61 -9.98 -9.23 14.61
CA VAL A 61 -11.04 -8.32 14.11
C VAL A 61 -10.52 -6.90 13.84
N ASP A 62 -9.52 -6.44 14.60
CA ASP A 62 -9.02 -5.06 14.51
C ASP A 62 -7.51 -4.93 14.20
N LYS A 63 -6.77 -6.05 14.08
CA LYS A 63 -5.31 -6.02 13.84
C LYS A 63 -4.81 -7.21 13.03
N VAL A 64 -3.98 -6.91 12.04
CA VAL A 64 -3.08 -7.90 11.42
C VAL A 64 -1.88 -8.14 12.32
N ALA A 65 -1.85 -9.29 13.00
CA ALA A 65 -0.64 -9.74 13.69
C ALA A 65 0.33 -10.34 12.67
N SER A 66 1.46 -9.67 12.45
CA SER A 66 2.46 -10.08 11.46
C SER A 66 3.86 -10.03 12.01
N VAL A 67 4.73 -10.89 11.50
CA VAL A 67 6.18 -10.83 11.70
C VAL A 67 6.82 -10.30 10.41
N ARG A 68 7.76 -9.37 10.55
CA ARG A 68 8.55 -8.91 9.41
C ARG A 68 9.57 -9.97 9.02
N VAL A 69 9.75 -10.18 7.71
CA VAL A 69 10.89 -10.93 7.19
C VAL A 69 12.15 -10.07 7.32
N ASP A 70 13.09 -10.47 8.17
CA ASP A 70 14.42 -9.86 8.25
C ASP A 70 15.42 -10.65 7.38
N ASN A 71 16.65 -10.14 7.26
CA ASN A 71 17.69 -10.79 6.46
C ASN A 71 18.04 -12.19 6.98
N HIS A 72 17.93 -12.43 8.29
CA HIS A 72 18.21 -13.76 8.85
C HIS A 72 17.19 -14.80 8.39
N LEU A 73 15.90 -14.48 8.48
CA LEU A 73 14.84 -15.33 7.94
C LEU A 73 14.98 -15.52 6.43
N PHE A 74 15.27 -14.43 5.71
CA PHE A 74 15.44 -14.48 4.26
C PHE A 74 16.59 -15.39 3.82
N ASP A 75 17.75 -15.29 4.47
CA ASP A 75 18.91 -16.15 4.22
C ASP A 75 18.56 -17.63 4.49
N GLN A 76 17.77 -17.91 5.53
CA GLN A 76 17.31 -19.26 5.87
C GLN A 76 16.33 -19.85 4.85
N TYR A 77 15.52 -19.02 4.21
CA TYR A 77 14.56 -19.49 3.21
C TYR A 77 15.22 -20.03 1.95
N GLY A 78 16.45 -19.58 1.62
CA GLY A 78 17.19 -20.09 0.47
C GLY A 78 16.54 -19.80 -0.89
N VAL A 79 15.65 -18.80 -0.96
CA VAL A 79 14.98 -18.36 -2.19
C VAL A 79 15.52 -17.01 -2.67
N SER A 80 15.27 -16.69 -3.94
CA SER A 80 15.64 -15.37 -4.48
C SER A 80 14.67 -14.27 -4.01
N LEU A 81 15.11 -13.01 -4.10
CA LEU A 81 14.27 -11.87 -3.77
C LEU A 81 13.05 -11.77 -4.69
N GLU A 82 13.21 -12.14 -5.96
CA GLU A 82 12.14 -12.21 -6.96
C GLU A 82 11.08 -13.26 -6.57
N THR A 83 11.50 -14.44 -6.12
CA THR A 83 10.58 -15.48 -5.62
C THR A 83 9.82 -15.01 -4.39
N LEU A 84 10.54 -14.43 -3.40
CA LEU A 84 9.91 -13.87 -2.20
C LEU A 84 8.88 -12.80 -2.57
N HIS A 85 9.22 -11.92 -3.51
CA HIS A 85 8.33 -10.87 -3.98
C HIS A 85 7.09 -11.42 -4.67
N ALA A 86 7.25 -12.37 -5.59
CA ALA A 86 6.13 -12.96 -6.31
C ALA A 86 5.15 -13.69 -5.37
N ASP A 87 5.67 -14.47 -4.42
CA ASP A 87 4.86 -15.17 -3.43
C ASP A 87 4.13 -14.18 -2.50
N ALA A 88 4.83 -13.15 -2.02
CA ALA A 88 4.24 -12.12 -1.19
C ALA A 88 3.19 -11.27 -1.94
N LEU A 89 3.40 -10.94 -3.21
CA LEU A 89 2.41 -10.24 -4.03
C LEU A 89 1.15 -11.08 -4.18
N LYS A 90 1.30 -12.37 -4.52
CA LYS A 90 0.19 -13.32 -4.63
C LYS A 90 -0.58 -13.44 -3.31
N GLY A 91 0.14 -13.53 -2.19
CA GLY A 91 -0.47 -13.55 -0.87
C GLY A 91 -1.20 -12.25 -0.54
N SER A 92 -0.64 -11.10 -0.91
CA SER A 92 -1.26 -9.78 -0.68
C SER A 92 -2.58 -9.61 -1.42
N VAL A 93 -2.61 -9.92 -2.73
CA VAL A 93 -3.84 -9.82 -3.54
C VAL A 93 -4.93 -10.76 -3.01
N LYS A 94 -4.54 -11.94 -2.50
CA LYS A 94 -5.48 -12.93 -1.96
C LYS A 94 -6.00 -12.55 -0.57
N MET A 95 -5.12 -12.16 0.34
CA MET A 95 -5.47 -11.88 1.73
C MET A 95 -6.08 -10.50 1.90
N PHE A 96 -5.62 -9.52 1.11
CA PHE A 96 -6.02 -8.13 1.18
C PHE A 96 -6.41 -7.61 -0.21
N PRO A 97 -7.51 -8.09 -0.82
CA PRO A 97 -7.95 -7.59 -2.11
C PRO A 97 -8.08 -6.06 -2.11
N SER A 98 -7.69 -5.43 -3.22
CA SER A 98 -7.78 -3.97 -3.37
C SER A 98 -9.24 -3.51 -3.26
N ARG A 99 -9.48 -2.46 -2.47
CA ARG A 99 -10.77 -1.77 -2.40
C ARG A 99 -10.60 -0.36 -2.94
N ILE A 100 -11.42 -0.02 -3.94
CA ILE A 100 -11.33 1.23 -4.68
C ILE A 100 -12.72 1.86 -4.67
N LEU A 101 -12.83 3.07 -4.13
CA LEU A 101 -14.10 3.78 -4.08
C LEU A 101 -13.91 5.29 -4.08
N PRO A 102 -14.87 6.06 -4.62
CA PRO A 102 -14.87 7.51 -4.52
C PRO A 102 -14.93 7.93 -3.05
N VAL A 103 -14.18 8.97 -2.68
CA VAL A 103 -14.18 9.47 -1.29
C VAL A 103 -15.57 9.97 -0.88
N SER A 104 -16.35 10.49 -1.82
CA SER A 104 -17.74 10.90 -1.63
C SER A 104 -18.65 9.77 -1.12
N SER A 105 -18.38 8.51 -1.50
CA SER A 105 -19.12 7.34 -1.02
C SER A 105 -18.82 7.02 0.46
N MET A 106 -17.61 7.30 0.93
CA MET A 106 -17.22 7.07 2.33
C MET A 106 -17.89 8.04 3.31
N LEU A 107 -18.06 9.30 2.90
CA LEU A 107 -18.56 10.38 3.77
C LEU A 107 -20.07 10.32 3.98
N ASN A 108 -20.83 9.82 2.99
CA ASN A 108 -22.28 9.95 2.97
C ASN A 108 -23.03 8.65 3.29
N HIS A 109 -22.34 7.55 3.64
CA HIS A 109 -22.89 6.19 3.55
C HIS A 109 -23.60 5.96 2.21
N ALA A 110 -23.11 6.63 1.16
CA ALA A 110 -23.76 6.64 -0.13
C ALA A 110 -23.45 5.32 -0.84
N ASP A 111 -24.42 4.88 -1.63
CA ASP A 111 -24.25 3.84 -2.62
C ASP A 111 -22.98 4.11 -3.44
N GLU A 112 -22.07 3.12 -3.50
CA GLU A 112 -20.81 3.23 -4.23
C GLU A 112 -21.08 3.58 -5.71
N GLU A 113 -22.14 3.02 -6.32
CA GLU A 113 -22.52 3.36 -7.70
C GLU A 113 -22.86 4.84 -7.87
N LYS A 114 -23.52 5.42 -6.86
CA LYS A 114 -23.88 6.83 -6.87
C LYS A 114 -22.63 7.71 -6.80
N GLY A 115 -21.67 7.37 -5.93
CA GLY A 115 -20.41 8.11 -5.85
C GLY A 115 -19.64 8.09 -7.17
N TRP A 116 -19.61 6.94 -7.86
CA TRP A 116 -18.94 6.83 -9.17
C TRP A 116 -19.63 7.67 -10.25
N LYS A 117 -20.95 7.90 -10.15
CA LYS A 117 -21.72 8.72 -11.11
C LYS A 117 -21.62 10.22 -10.81
N GLU A 118 -21.63 10.59 -9.54
CA GLU A 118 -21.73 11.99 -9.12
C GLU A 118 -20.36 12.66 -8.93
N ASP A 119 -19.37 11.95 -8.40
CA ASP A 119 -18.06 12.52 -8.07
C ASP A 119 -16.92 11.47 -8.14
N PRO A 120 -16.51 11.05 -9.35
CA PRO A 120 -15.37 10.16 -9.54
C PRO A 120 -14.02 10.91 -9.58
N ALA A 121 -13.96 12.17 -9.11
CA ALA A 121 -12.75 12.97 -9.22
C ALA A 121 -11.68 12.55 -8.19
N ILE A 122 -12.10 12.12 -7.00
CA ILE A 122 -11.22 11.75 -5.89
C ILE A 122 -11.58 10.35 -5.41
N ILE A 123 -10.61 9.44 -5.49
CA ILE A 123 -10.80 8.02 -5.29
C ILE A 123 -9.83 7.54 -4.21
N CYS A 124 -10.34 6.83 -3.22
CA CYS A 124 -9.53 6.15 -2.23
C CYS A 124 -9.14 4.77 -2.74
N ILE A 125 -7.85 4.46 -2.64
CA ILE A 125 -7.26 3.14 -2.91
C ILE A 125 -6.78 2.57 -1.58
N THR A 126 -7.42 1.50 -1.14
CA THR A 126 -7.06 0.76 0.07
C THR A 126 -7.23 -0.75 -0.16
N ASN A 127 -7.45 -1.53 0.89
CA ASN A 127 -7.84 -2.94 0.81
C ASN A 127 -9.09 -3.22 1.66
N THR A 128 -9.60 -4.44 1.61
CA THR A 128 -10.81 -4.85 2.34
C THR A 128 -10.72 -4.67 3.85
N ASP A 129 -9.52 -4.67 4.41
CA ASP A 129 -9.26 -4.65 5.85
C ASP A 129 -8.93 -3.23 6.35
N GLY A 130 -8.69 -2.28 5.44
CA GLY A 130 -8.30 -0.91 5.75
C GLY A 130 -6.93 -0.78 6.42
N MET A 131 -6.09 -1.82 6.37
CA MET A 131 -4.76 -1.85 7.00
C MET A 131 -3.67 -2.08 5.96
N TYR A 132 -2.65 -1.21 5.92
CA TYR A 132 -1.56 -1.27 4.94
C TYR A 132 -2.03 -1.22 3.47
N GLY A 133 -3.24 -0.70 3.23
CA GLY A 133 -3.95 -0.74 1.95
C GLY A 133 -3.36 0.14 0.87
N ALA A 134 -2.48 1.09 1.20
CA ALA A 134 -1.73 1.84 0.21
C ALA A 134 -0.88 0.92 -0.69
N THR A 135 -0.49 -0.26 -0.18
CA THR A 135 0.23 -1.28 -0.95
C THR A 135 -0.54 -1.78 -2.17
N SER A 136 -1.87 -1.61 -2.20
CA SER A 136 -2.71 -1.99 -3.34
C SER A 136 -2.29 -1.30 -4.65
N ILE A 137 -1.59 -0.15 -4.62
CA ILE A 137 -1.06 0.49 -5.85
C ILE A 137 0.01 -0.35 -6.57
N VAL A 138 0.60 -1.32 -5.88
CA VAL A 138 1.59 -2.27 -6.43
C VAL A 138 0.89 -3.47 -7.10
N TYR A 139 -0.40 -3.70 -6.79
CA TYR A 139 -1.09 -4.87 -7.30
C TYR A 139 -1.34 -4.75 -8.81
N PRO A 140 -1.28 -5.87 -9.55
CA PRO A 140 -1.63 -5.89 -10.95
C PRO A 140 -2.99 -5.24 -11.21
N ASP A 141 -3.08 -4.48 -12.29
CA ASP A 141 -4.31 -3.86 -12.81
C ASP A 141 -5.06 -2.90 -11.88
N THR A 142 -4.60 -2.63 -10.64
CA THR A 142 -5.32 -1.75 -9.71
C THR A 142 -5.48 -0.34 -10.26
N LEU A 143 -4.38 0.30 -10.68
CA LEU A 143 -4.42 1.65 -11.26
C LEU A 143 -5.08 1.67 -12.64
N LYS A 144 -4.85 0.62 -13.44
CA LYS A 144 -5.47 0.45 -14.75
C LYS A 144 -6.98 0.40 -14.65
N THR A 145 -7.53 -0.39 -13.72
CA THR A 145 -8.96 -0.51 -13.47
C THR A 145 -9.58 0.84 -13.14
N ILE A 146 -8.88 1.67 -12.34
CA ILE A 146 -9.33 3.02 -12.01
C ILE A 146 -9.34 3.90 -13.26
N ALA A 147 -8.23 3.95 -13.99
CA ALA A 147 -8.04 4.79 -15.17
C ALA A 147 -8.98 4.43 -16.33
N GLU A 148 -9.33 3.16 -16.47
CA GLU A 148 -10.35 2.68 -17.41
C GLU A 148 -11.75 3.15 -16.97
N LYS A 149 -12.07 3.02 -15.68
CA LYS A 149 -13.37 3.40 -15.12
C LYS A 149 -13.66 4.89 -15.23
N VAL A 150 -12.66 5.75 -14.99
CA VAL A 150 -12.80 7.22 -15.12
C VAL A 150 -12.43 7.75 -16.50
N ASN A 151 -11.95 6.87 -17.38
CA ASN A 151 -11.47 7.19 -18.71
C ASN A 151 -10.37 8.29 -18.77
N ALA A 152 -9.44 8.29 -17.82
CA ALA A 152 -8.42 9.33 -17.69
C ALA A 152 -7.11 8.81 -17.09
N ASN A 153 -6.04 9.61 -17.18
CA ASN A 153 -4.82 9.41 -16.40
C ASN A 153 -5.08 9.78 -14.94
N LEU A 154 -4.15 9.45 -14.03
CA LEU A 154 -4.34 9.65 -12.59
C LEU A 154 -3.13 10.32 -11.95
N TYR A 155 -3.37 11.24 -11.03
CA TYR A 155 -2.40 11.62 -10.02
C TYR A 155 -2.58 10.73 -8.79
N ILE A 156 -1.52 10.12 -8.30
CA ILE A 156 -1.56 9.25 -7.11
C ILE A 156 -0.83 9.94 -5.96
N ILE A 157 -1.52 10.03 -4.83
CA ILE A 157 -1.06 10.61 -3.59
C ILE A 157 -0.81 9.47 -2.60
N PRO A 158 0.46 9.13 -2.32
CA PRO A 158 0.83 8.15 -1.30
C PRO A 158 0.68 8.75 0.11
N SER A 159 -0.57 8.97 0.52
CA SER A 159 -0.96 9.68 1.74
C SER A 159 -0.45 8.99 3.01
N SER A 160 -0.93 7.77 3.25
CA SER A 160 -0.63 7.00 4.45
C SER A 160 -0.26 5.56 4.11
N VAL A 161 0.18 4.78 5.10
CA VAL A 161 0.39 3.33 4.91
C VAL A 161 -0.93 2.60 4.61
N ASP A 162 -2.06 3.13 5.07
CA ASP A 162 -3.37 2.47 5.03
C ASP A 162 -4.15 2.80 3.74
N GLU A 163 -3.92 3.97 3.13
CA GLU A 163 -4.53 4.33 1.86
C GLU A 163 -3.68 5.28 0.99
N CYS A 164 -3.91 5.17 -0.32
CA CYS A 164 -3.52 6.17 -1.32
C CYS A 164 -4.76 6.87 -1.86
N ILE A 165 -4.60 8.13 -2.29
CA ILE A 165 -5.66 8.86 -2.99
C ILE A 165 -5.29 8.98 -4.46
N ALA A 166 -6.19 8.58 -5.36
CA ALA A 166 -6.11 8.86 -6.77
C ALA A 166 -6.99 10.07 -7.11
N VAL A 167 -6.45 10.98 -7.92
CA VAL A 167 -7.16 12.13 -8.45
C VAL A 167 -7.18 12.02 -9.97
N THR A 168 -8.37 12.09 -10.54
CA THR A 168 -8.58 12.02 -11.99
C THR A 168 -7.93 13.21 -12.69
N ASP A 169 -7.06 12.95 -13.68
CA ASP A 169 -6.43 14.00 -14.49
C ASP A 169 -7.48 14.63 -15.42
N SER A 170 -7.76 15.92 -15.20
CA SER A 170 -8.74 16.70 -15.95
C SER A 170 -8.32 18.16 -16.01
N ASP A 171 -8.88 18.92 -16.96
CA ASP A 171 -8.49 20.31 -17.24
C ASP A 171 -8.59 21.26 -16.02
N ASN A 172 -9.42 20.91 -15.03
CA ASN A 172 -9.64 21.71 -13.82
C ASN A 172 -8.65 21.39 -12.68
N ILE A 173 -7.85 20.34 -12.84
CA ILE A 173 -6.90 19.89 -11.83
C ILE A 173 -5.53 20.50 -12.10
N ILE A 174 -5.00 21.20 -11.10
CA ILE A 174 -3.67 21.82 -11.15
C ILE A 174 -2.74 20.99 -10.25
N PRO A 175 -1.74 20.27 -10.79
CA PRO A 175 -0.87 19.39 -10.01
C PRO A 175 -0.17 20.10 -8.84
N GLY A 176 0.24 21.36 -9.03
CA GLY A 176 0.82 22.18 -7.97
C GLY A 176 -0.11 22.34 -6.75
N LYS A 177 -1.41 22.56 -6.98
CA LYS A 177 -2.39 22.68 -5.89
C LYS A 177 -2.59 21.36 -5.13
N ILE A 178 -2.52 20.22 -5.83
CA ILE A 178 -2.58 18.90 -5.19
C ILE A 178 -1.36 18.72 -4.28
N LYS A 179 -0.17 19.07 -4.76
CA LYS A 179 1.08 18.97 -4.00
C LYS A 179 1.06 19.87 -2.77
N ASP A 180 0.52 21.07 -2.88
CA ASP A 180 0.37 21.99 -1.73
C ASP A 180 -0.55 21.39 -0.67
N LEU A 181 -1.73 20.89 -1.06
CA LEU A 181 -2.67 20.23 -0.15
C LEU A 181 -2.06 18.99 0.52
N LEU A 182 -1.36 18.15 -0.26
CA LEU A 182 -0.64 16.99 0.26
C LEU A 182 0.36 17.39 1.34
N ASN A 183 1.19 18.41 1.07
CA ASN A 183 2.19 18.89 2.00
C ASN A 183 1.58 19.42 3.29
N ASP A 184 0.45 20.13 3.21
CA ASP A 184 -0.25 20.65 4.38
C ASP A 184 -0.80 19.52 5.25
N VAL A 185 -1.48 18.54 4.67
CA VAL A 185 -2.02 17.37 5.39
C VAL A 185 -0.89 16.58 6.06
N ASN A 186 0.18 16.30 5.31
CA ASN A 186 1.34 15.55 5.78
C ASN A 186 2.09 16.23 6.94
N ARG A 187 1.98 17.56 7.08
CA ARG A 187 2.61 18.33 8.17
C ARG A 187 1.74 18.47 9.40
N THR A 188 0.42 18.37 9.27
CA THR A 188 -0.52 18.81 10.30
C THR A 188 -1.36 17.70 10.92
N LEU A 189 -1.68 16.63 10.19
CA LEU A 189 -2.73 15.69 10.58
C LEU A 189 -2.29 14.23 10.75
N LEU A 190 -1.15 13.84 10.16
CA LEU A 190 -0.68 12.46 10.19
C LEU A 190 0.47 12.26 11.18
N ARG A 191 0.45 11.12 11.87
CA ARG A 191 1.62 10.68 12.63
C ARG A 191 2.75 10.35 11.66
N SER A 192 3.99 10.66 12.06
CA SER A 192 5.14 10.44 11.19
C SER A 192 5.28 8.98 10.76
N ASP A 193 4.94 8.02 11.61
CA ASP A 193 5.01 6.58 11.33
C ASP A 193 3.97 6.06 10.32
N GLN A 194 2.94 6.86 10.00
CA GLN A 194 1.91 6.50 9.02
C GLN A 194 2.13 7.12 7.64
N ARG A 195 3.01 8.12 7.48
CA ARG A 195 3.22 8.85 6.22
C ARG A 195 4.06 8.03 5.23
N LEU A 196 3.61 7.93 3.98
CA LEU A 196 4.36 7.24 2.93
C LEU A 196 5.29 8.17 2.14
N SER A 197 4.78 9.18 1.44
CA SER A 197 5.65 10.08 0.66
C SER A 197 5.07 11.49 0.50
N ASP A 198 5.95 12.41 0.11
CA ASP A 198 5.66 13.80 -0.26
C ASP A 198 5.70 14.02 -1.76
N HIS A 199 6.00 12.96 -2.52
CA HIS A 199 6.04 13.00 -3.96
C HIS A 199 4.64 12.70 -4.49
N LEU A 200 4.23 13.49 -5.47
CA LEU A 200 3.03 13.18 -6.26
C LEU A 200 3.45 12.16 -7.33
N TYR A 201 2.65 11.13 -7.58
CA TYR A 201 2.91 10.23 -8.69
C TYR A 201 1.91 10.47 -9.82
N TYR A 202 2.28 10.06 -11.03
CA TYR A 202 1.44 10.12 -12.22
C TYR A 202 1.34 8.74 -12.86
N TYR A 203 0.12 8.29 -13.08
CA TYR A 203 -0.17 7.06 -13.82
C TYR A 203 -0.69 7.42 -15.21
N ASP A 204 0.08 7.01 -16.23
CA ASP A 204 -0.30 7.14 -17.63
C ASP A 204 -0.97 5.85 -18.10
N ARG A 205 -2.27 5.95 -18.42
CA ARG A 205 -3.08 4.79 -18.79
C ARG A 205 -2.75 4.21 -20.17
N ARG A 206 -2.11 4.99 -21.05
CA ARG A 206 -1.78 4.55 -22.42
C ARG A 206 -0.53 3.68 -22.41
N SER A 207 0.44 4.03 -21.58
CA SER A 207 1.68 3.28 -21.41
C SER A 207 1.64 2.26 -20.28
N ASP A 208 0.61 2.32 -19.42
CA ASP A 208 0.50 1.51 -18.20
C ASP A 208 1.72 1.67 -17.30
N GLN A 209 2.11 2.93 -17.06
CA GLN A 209 3.29 3.28 -16.26
C GLN A 209 2.93 4.24 -15.13
N LEU A 210 3.46 3.96 -13.94
CA LEU A 210 3.42 4.85 -12.78
C LEU A 210 4.80 5.51 -12.61
N MET A 211 4.84 6.84 -12.51
CA MET A 211 6.07 7.62 -12.40
C MET A 211 5.99 8.61 -11.23
N SER A 212 7.12 8.89 -10.59
CA SER A 212 7.19 9.92 -9.56
C SER A 212 7.36 11.31 -10.19
N MET A 213 6.51 12.27 -9.82
CA MET A 213 6.62 13.67 -10.19
C MET A 213 7.42 14.41 -9.10
N THR A 214 8.59 14.94 -9.48
CA THR A 214 9.49 15.63 -8.53
C THR A 214 9.09 17.07 -8.30
#